data_AF-A0A932SXY9-F1
#
_entry.id   AF-A0A932SXY9-F1
#
_cell.length_a   1.000
_cell.length_b   1.000
_cell.length_c   1.000
_cell.angle_alpha   90.00
_cell.angle_beta   90.00
_cell.angle_gamma   90.00
#
_symmetry.space_group_name_H-M   'P 1'
#
loop_
_entity.id
_entity.type
_entity.pdbx_description
1 polymer ?
#
loop_
_entity_poly.entity_id
_entity_poly.type
_entity_poly.pdbx_seq_one_letter_code
_entity_poly.pdbx_strand_id
1 'polypeptide(L)'
;MSPATRRRLAILIGLVLAVGDRPAHADKPIPASDLAVDQVSIKGGPKLLGAILGREANGALAFAVRRDWLKKAHPKFFDSTLRDETAETRNALAELQRRIEDWRKERAPEGAFEFFLKKEAERVEKELKAIDAGTRDEGAPFMVVDVAPAKVDRVVGHPPQRRAVAQAAWRAGVADVESRSAASLAQELKKRNVAAVDDADELLDLLPPRRENDAAWAARKAIVEYQHRKPLDFQGTGGLLLKAGEKLQAANGAKLIQELIQSLAGGSLQDLLDPPAGKPARPATGSAPADGKWLATVSKTAAAEDVSGFRVTRVEQNIAASRVEVETRFVARLPDGSWRTVWQHVEKADASKPREDAEQQILQDPQVRAALDLVKSVGIGGEEQVKLAVRFGAATMEAQKSADSRFYQFRDRCLSRLDGPVLRVPPTK
;
A
#
# COMPACT_ATOMS: atom_id res chain seq x y z
N MET A 1 -82.02 1.26 17.85
CA MET A 1 -80.73 1.43 17.14
C MET A 1 -79.76 0.40 17.71
N SER A 2 -79.71 -0.82 17.17
CA SER A 2 -79.10 -1.32 15.92
C SER A 2 -77.79 -2.06 16.25
N PRO A 3 -77.66 -3.36 15.91
CA PRO A 3 -76.47 -4.20 16.17
C PRO A 3 -75.24 -3.83 15.33
N ALA A 4 -75.21 -2.63 14.72
CA ALA A 4 -74.16 -2.19 13.80
C ALA A 4 -73.01 -1.43 14.46
N THR A 5 -73.08 -1.11 15.76
CA THR A 5 -72.05 -0.28 16.44
C THR A 5 -71.11 -1.08 17.36
N ARG A 6 -71.22 -2.42 17.41
CA ARG A 6 -70.26 -3.30 18.12
C ARG A 6 -69.24 -4.00 17.20
N ARG A 7 -69.28 -3.76 15.90
CA ARG A 7 -68.40 -4.41 14.90
C ARG A 7 -67.22 -3.58 14.40
N ARG A 8 -66.99 -2.38 14.95
CA ARG A 8 -65.84 -1.53 14.57
C ARG A 8 -64.74 -1.38 15.63
N LEU A 9 -64.86 -2.06 16.79
CA LEU A 9 -63.84 -2.06 17.85
C LEU A 9 -63.13 -3.42 18.05
N ALA A 10 -63.40 -4.41 17.18
CA ALA A 10 -62.78 -5.73 17.25
C ALA A 10 -61.81 -6.04 16.09
N ILE A 11 -61.53 -5.06 15.20
CA ILE A 11 -60.56 -5.20 14.10
C ILE A 11 -59.30 -4.34 14.33
N LEU A 12 -59.23 -3.59 15.44
CA LEU A 12 -58.05 -2.77 15.80
C LEU A 12 -57.26 -3.27 17.02
N ILE A 13 -57.62 -4.44 17.57
CA ILE A 13 -56.86 -5.15 18.62
C ILE A 13 -56.39 -6.54 18.10
N GLY A 14 -56.34 -6.70 16.78
CA GLY A 14 -55.89 -7.92 16.10
C GLY A 14 -54.71 -7.72 15.14
N LEU A 15 -54.06 -6.55 15.16
CA LEU A 15 -52.98 -6.20 14.23
C LEU A 15 -51.81 -5.44 14.90
N VAL A 16 -51.51 -5.72 16.16
CA VAL A 16 -50.34 -5.13 16.88
C VAL A 16 -49.50 -6.17 17.65
N LEU A 17 -49.76 -7.47 17.51
CA LEU A 17 -48.92 -8.53 18.11
C LEU A 17 -48.51 -9.60 17.09
N ALA A 18 -47.99 -9.14 15.95
CA ALA A 18 -47.19 -9.95 15.03
C ALA A 18 -46.06 -9.11 14.43
N VAL A 19 -45.38 -8.30 15.25
CA VAL A 19 -43.94 -8.12 15.03
C VAL A 19 -43.35 -9.45 15.45
N GLY A 20 -43.25 -10.36 14.47
CA GLY A 20 -42.49 -11.58 14.66
C GLY A 20 -41.10 -11.16 15.08
N ASP A 21 -40.77 -11.40 16.35
CA ASP A 21 -39.44 -11.84 16.72
C ASP A 21 -39.07 -12.91 15.72
N ARG A 22 -38.32 -12.52 14.68
CA ARG A 22 -37.51 -13.49 13.97
C ARG A 22 -36.64 -14.06 15.08
N PRO A 23 -36.77 -15.35 15.44
CA PRO A 23 -35.78 -15.94 16.31
C PRO A 23 -34.46 -15.62 15.65
N ALA A 24 -33.56 -14.98 16.39
CA ALA A 24 -32.18 -14.86 15.97
C ALA A 24 -31.77 -16.29 15.63
N HIS A 25 -31.70 -16.61 14.34
CA HIS A 25 -31.09 -17.84 13.91
C HIS A 25 -29.69 -17.73 14.50
N ALA A 26 -29.42 -18.55 15.52
CA ALA A 26 -28.07 -18.83 15.91
C ALA A 26 -27.46 -19.47 14.66
N ASP A 27 -26.91 -18.63 13.78
CA ASP A 27 -26.25 -19.05 12.58
C ASP A 27 -25.25 -20.12 13.01
N LYS A 28 -25.33 -21.28 12.37
CA LYS A 28 -24.39 -22.37 12.64
C LYS A 28 -22.98 -21.78 12.57
N PRO A 29 -22.08 -22.14 13.51
CA PRO A 29 -20.74 -21.59 13.54
C PRO A 29 -20.09 -21.79 12.16
N ILE A 30 -19.71 -20.71 11.49
CA ILE A 30 -19.06 -20.79 10.19
C ILE A 30 -17.68 -21.43 10.38
N PRO A 31 -17.33 -22.47 9.60
CA PRO A 31 -16.01 -23.08 9.67
C PRO A 31 -14.91 -22.03 9.46
N ALA A 32 -13.81 -22.14 10.21
CA ALA A 32 -12.69 -21.21 10.06
C ALA A 32 -12.14 -21.18 8.62
N SER A 33 -12.25 -22.28 7.88
CA SER A 33 -11.86 -22.36 6.46
C SER A 33 -12.68 -21.46 5.54
N ASP A 34 -13.87 -21.02 5.96
CA ASP A 34 -14.84 -20.34 5.11
C ASP A 34 -14.91 -18.84 5.41
N LEU A 35 -14.27 -18.40 6.50
CA LEU A 35 -14.15 -17.00 6.89
C LEU A 35 -13.26 -16.22 5.90
N ALA A 36 -13.48 -14.91 5.85
CA ALA A 36 -12.59 -13.96 5.18
C ALA A 36 -11.51 -13.40 6.10
N VAL A 37 -11.75 -13.45 7.42
CA VAL A 37 -10.88 -12.90 8.46
C VAL A 37 -9.92 -13.96 8.98
N ASP A 38 -8.70 -13.54 9.34
CA ASP A 38 -7.73 -14.40 10.02
C ASP A 38 -8.18 -14.73 11.44
N GLN A 39 -7.62 -15.79 12.01
CA GLN A 39 -7.90 -16.23 13.38
C GLN A 39 -6.60 -16.46 14.16
N VAL A 40 -6.60 -15.99 15.42
CA VAL A 40 -5.53 -16.26 16.40
C VAL A 40 -6.16 -16.81 17.67
N SER A 41 -5.71 -17.99 18.11
CA SER A 41 -6.10 -18.58 19.39
C SER A 41 -4.99 -18.34 20.40
N ILE A 42 -5.33 -17.77 21.55
CA ILE A 42 -4.40 -17.44 22.63
C ILE A 42 -4.46 -18.55 23.69
N LYS A 43 -3.30 -19.05 24.14
CA LYS A 43 -3.21 -20.06 25.20
C LYS A 43 -3.87 -19.56 26.47
N GLY A 44 -4.87 -20.29 26.95
CA GLY A 44 -5.67 -19.91 28.13
C GLY A 44 -6.47 -18.62 27.95
N GLY A 45 -6.66 -18.16 26.71
CA GLY A 45 -7.31 -16.90 26.38
C GLY A 45 -8.37 -17.05 25.28
N PRO A 46 -8.86 -15.92 24.74
CA PRO A 46 -9.88 -15.94 23.71
C PRO A 46 -9.33 -16.37 22.34
N LYS A 47 -10.27 -16.71 21.45
CA LYS A 47 -10.03 -16.85 20.02
C LYS A 47 -10.39 -15.54 19.35
N LEU A 48 -9.38 -14.85 18.83
CA LEU A 48 -9.52 -13.58 18.13
C LEU A 48 -9.80 -13.80 16.64
N LEU A 49 -10.65 -12.94 16.07
CA LEU A 49 -10.99 -12.88 14.65
C LEU A 49 -10.69 -11.47 14.14
N GLY A 50 -10.02 -11.36 13.00
CA GLY A 50 -9.47 -10.08 12.55
C GLY A 50 -8.45 -10.23 11.43
N ALA A 51 -7.38 -9.46 11.47
CA ALA A 51 -6.33 -9.52 10.45
C ALA A 51 -4.95 -9.64 11.10
N ILE A 52 -4.17 -10.59 10.59
CA ILE A 52 -2.76 -10.70 10.95
C ILE A 52 -2.05 -9.53 10.32
N LEU A 53 -1.53 -8.65 11.18
CA LEU A 53 -0.68 -7.58 10.75
C LEU A 53 0.67 -8.19 10.39
N GLY A 54 1.31 -8.93 11.29
CA GLY A 54 2.59 -9.57 11.06
C GLY A 54 3.30 -9.83 12.39
N ARG A 55 4.62 -9.98 12.36
CA ARG A 55 5.41 -10.10 13.58
C ARG A 55 6.17 -8.81 13.86
N GLU A 56 6.13 -8.39 15.12
CA GLU A 56 6.94 -7.31 15.66
C GLU A 56 8.40 -7.76 15.81
N ALA A 57 9.31 -6.82 16.05
CA ALA A 57 10.75 -7.10 16.19
C ALA A 57 11.06 -8.08 17.33
N ASN A 58 10.26 -8.07 18.41
CA ASN A 58 10.37 -9.00 19.53
C ASN A 58 9.72 -10.38 19.24
N GLY A 59 9.25 -10.62 18.02
CA GLY A 59 8.59 -11.83 17.57
C GLY A 59 7.09 -11.92 17.89
N ALA A 60 6.54 -10.99 18.68
CA ALA A 60 5.11 -10.93 19.00
C ALA A 60 4.27 -10.84 17.72
N LEU A 61 3.13 -11.53 17.71
CA LEU A 61 2.19 -11.48 16.60
C LEU A 61 1.27 -10.27 16.79
N ALA A 62 1.41 -9.27 15.94
CA ALA A 62 0.49 -8.14 15.89
C ALA A 62 -0.78 -8.55 15.14
N PHE A 63 -1.93 -8.36 15.78
CA PHE A 63 -3.23 -8.77 15.27
C PHE A 63 -4.24 -7.63 15.41
N ALA A 64 -4.83 -7.20 14.29
CA ALA A 64 -5.85 -6.16 14.28
C ALA A 64 -7.23 -6.79 14.54
N VAL A 65 -7.97 -6.24 15.50
CA VAL A 65 -9.30 -6.69 15.88
C VAL A 65 -10.25 -5.49 15.91
N ARG A 66 -11.46 -5.64 15.36
CA ARG A 66 -12.45 -4.57 15.38
C ARG A 66 -12.98 -4.36 16.80
N ARG A 67 -12.99 -3.10 17.28
CA ARG A 67 -13.39 -2.73 18.66
C ARG A 67 -14.74 -3.31 19.04
N ASP A 68 -15.75 -3.04 18.21
CA ASP A 68 -17.14 -3.42 18.48
C ASP A 68 -17.28 -4.94 18.62
N TRP A 69 -16.58 -5.69 17.77
CA TRP A 69 -16.58 -7.15 17.85
C TRP A 69 -15.92 -7.63 19.14
N LEU A 70 -14.74 -7.10 19.48
CA LEU A 70 -14.00 -7.54 20.66
C LEU A 70 -14.76 -7.23 21.95
N LYS A 71 -15.35 -6.03 22.03
CA LYS A 71 -16.19 -5.59 23.15
C LYS A 71 -17.39 -6.50 23.36
N LYS A 72 -18.04 -6.94 22.27
CA LYS A 72 -19.20 -7.85 22.31
C LYS A 72 -18.80 -9.30 22.63
N ALA A 73 -17.76 -9.82 21.97
CA ALA A 73 -17.38 -11.23 22.05
C ALA A 73 -16.57 -11.56 23.31
N HIS A 74 -15.68 -10.65 23.73
CA HIS A 74 -14.72 -10.88 24.82
C HIS A 74 -14.53 -9.61 25.68
N PRO A 75 -15.56 -9.16 26.43
CA PRO A 75 -15.55 -7.86 27.12
C PRO A 75 -14.40 -7.69 28.12
N LYS A 76 -14.10 -8.73 28.92
CA LYS A 76 -12.98 -8.66 29.87
C LYS A 76 -11.62 -8.50 29.18
N PHE A 77 -11.46 -9.14 28.01
CA PHE A 77 -10.24 -9.02 27.22
C PHE A 77 -10.16 -7.63 26.58
N PHE A 78 -11.28 -7.14 26.03
CA PHE A 78 -11.41 -5.77 25.53
C PHE A 78 -10.96 -4.73 26.55
N ASP A 79 -11.47 -4.77 27.79
CA ASP A 79 -11.10 -3.80 28.83
C ASP A 79 -9.60 -3.84 29.17
N SER A 80 -8.99 -5.03 29.15
CA SER A 80 -7.54 -5.16 29.35
C SER A 80 -6.75 -4.58 28.17
N THR A 81 -7.12 -4.93 26.93
CA THR A 81 -6.47 -4.44 25.72
C THR A 81 -6.62 -2.92 25.60
N LEU A 82 -7.77 -2.36 25.98
CA LEU A 82 -8.02 -0.93 25.90
C LEU A 82 -7.12 -0.12 26.83
N ARG A 83 -6.87 -0.63 28.05
CA ARG A 83 -5.92 0.00 28.97
C ARG A 83 -4.49 -0.03 28.42
N ASP A 84 -4.07 -1.19 27.92
CA ASP A 84 -2.73 -1.36 27.34
C ASP A 84 -2.53 -0.45 26.12
N GLU A 85 -3.52 -0.40 25.23
CA GLU A 85 -3.50 0.45 24.04
C GLU A 85 -3.54 1.93 24.38
N THR A 86 -4.32 2.36 25.37
CA THR A 86 -4.37 3.76 25.81
C THR A 86 -3.02 4.19 26.35
N ALA A 87 -2.39 3.36 27.19
CA ALA A 87 -1.05 3.61 27.70
C ALA A 87 -0.02 3.69 26.56
N GLU A 88 -0.08 2.77 25.59
CA GLU A 88 0.89 2.78 24.51
C GLU A 88 0.65 3.89 23.48
N THR A 89 -0.60 4.26 23.21
CA THR A 89 -0.90 5.43 22.38
C THR A 89 -0.33 6.69 23.03
N ARG A 90 -0.50 6.85 24.34
CA ARG A 90 0.05 7.99 25.08
C ARG A 90 1.58 8.07 24.93
N ASN A 91 2.26 6.94 25.10
CA ASN A 91 3.72 6.86 24.93
C ASN A 91 4.14 7.19 23.50
N ALA A 92 3.44 6.64 22.50
CA ALA A 92 3.70 6.89 21.09
C ALA A 92 3.55 8.38 20.73
N LEU A 93 2.49 9.02 21.22
CA LEU A 93 2.24 10.45 21.00
C LEU A 93 3.26 11.34 21.73
N ALA A 94 3.62 11.01 22.97
CA ALA A 94 4.64 11.74 23.70
C ALA A 94 6.03 11.63 23.05
N GLU A 95 6.34 10.47 22.46
CA GLU A 95 7.56 10.29 21.67
C GLU A 95 7.49 11.03 20.34
N LEU A 96 6.35 11.01 19.66
CA LEU A 96 6.15 11.76 18.43
C LEU A 96 6.31 13.27 18.66
N GLN A 97 5.77 13.81 19.76
CA GLN A 97 5.93 15.22 20.12
C GLN A 97 7.40 15.60 20.20
N ARG A 98 8.20 14.83 20.96
CA ARG A 98 9.66 15.05 21.07
C ARG A 98 10.35 14.95 19.71
N ARG A 99 10.01 13.92 18.92
CA ARG A 99 10.58 13.71 17.58
C ARG A 99 10.26 14.86 16.61
N ILE A 100 9.06 15.45 16.68
CA ILE A 100 8.69 16.64 15.89
C ILE A 100 9.52 17.85 16.32
N GLU A 101 9.67 18.08 17.63
CA GLU A 101 10.48 19.18 18.16
C GLU A 101 11.94 19.07 17.74
N ASP A 102 12.53 17.88 17.87
CA ASP A 102 13.91 17.63 17.46
C ASP A 102 14.08 17.78 15.95
N TRP A 103 13.13 17.30 15.15
CA TRP A 103 13.17 17.49 13.70
C TRP A 103 13.08 18.96 13.27
N ARG A 104 12.26 19.77 13.96
CA ARG A 104 12.19 21.22 13.73
C ARG A 104 13.53 21.90 14.05
N LYS A 105 14.22 21.49 15.12
CA LYS A 105 15.56 21.99 15.47
C LYS A 105 16.62 21.55 14.44
N GLU A 106 16.59 20.28 14.04
CA GLU A 106 17.54 19.69 13.09
C GLU A 106 17.47 20.33 11.69
N ARG A 107 16.26 20.59 11.19
CA ARG A 107 16.05 21.01 9.80
C ARG A 107 15.78 22.49 9.62
N ALA A 108 15.45 23.24 10.69
CA ALA A 108 15.01 24.63 10.62
C ALA A 108 13.99 24.84 9.47
N PRO A 109 12.86 24.13 9.50
CA PRO A 109 11.91 24.12 8.39
C PRO A 109 11.31 25.51 8.14
N GLU A 110 10.95 25.79 6.90
CA GLU A 110 10.31 27.03 6.48
C GLU A 110 9.04 26.77 5.66
N GLY A 111 8.19 27.79 5.52
CA GLY A 111 7.01 27.76 4.66
C GLY A 111 6.05 26.59 4.95
N ALA A 112 5.70 25.84 3.90
CA ALA A 112 4.75 24.74 3.99
C ALA A 112 5.24 23.60 4.91
N PHE A 113 6.55 23.38 5.01
CA PHE A 113 7.10 22.32 5.84
C PHE A 113 6.92 22.63 7.33
N GLU A 114 7.24 23.86 7.73
CA GLU A 114 7.05 24.31 9.12
C GLU A 114 5.57 24.37 9.50
N PHE A 115 4.71 24.83 8.59
CA PHE A 115 3.27 24.81 8.81
C PHE A 115 2.75 23.39 9.09
N PHE A 116 3.18 22.41 8.30
CA PHE A 116 2.83 21.00 8.48
C PHE A 116 3.28 20.48 9.86
N LEU A 117 4.56 20.66 10.23
CA LEU A 117 5.08 20.17 11.51
C LEU A 117 4.43 20.86 12.71
N LYS A 118 4.13 22.17 12.61
CA LYS A 118 3.41 22.89 13.65
C LYS A 118 1.99 22.35 13.83
N LYS A 119 1.26 22.09 12.73
CA LYS A 119 -0.09 21.52 12.79
C LYS A 119 -0.11 20.14 13.43
N GLU A 120 0.87 19.31 13.10
CA GLU A 120 1.00 17.99 13.72
C GLU A 120 1.38 18.09 15.21
N ALA A 121 2.27 19.00 15.60
CA ALA A 121 2.57 19.23 17.02
C ALA A 121 1.34 19.68 17.82
N GLU A 122 0.57 20.64 17.30
CA GLU A 122 -0.69 21.12 17.91
C GLU A 122 -1.71 19.98 18.06
N ARG A 123 -1.84 19.12 17.04
CA ARG A 123 -2.72 17.95 17.07
C ARG A 123 -2.29 16.96 18.15
N VAL A 124 -1.00 16.59 18.18
CA VAL A 124 -0.45 15.63 19.14
C VAL A 124 -0.63 16.13 20.57
N GLU A 125 -0.38 17.43 20.83
CA GLU A 125 -0.60 18.04 22.14
C GLU A 125 -2.08 17.96 22.56
N LYS A 126 -3.02 18.24 21.64
CA LYS A 126 -4.45 18.13 21.91
C LYS A 126 -4.86 16.69 22.25
N GLU A 127 -4.37 15.71 21.50
CA GLU A 127 -4.65 14.28 21.74
C GLU A 127 -4.09 13.82 23.10
N LEU A 128 -2.85 14.22 23.43
CA LEU A 128 -2.25 13.93 24.75
C LEU A 128 -3.08 14.50 25.90
N LYS A 129 -3.52 15.76 25.79
CA LYS A 129 -4.40 16.39 26.79
C LYS A 129 -5.74 15.65 26.92
N ALA A 130 -6.30 15.17 25.81
CA ALA A 130 -7.54 14.38 25.84
C ALA A 130 -7.35 13.01 26.52
N ILE A 131 -6.21 12.35 26.30
CA ILE A 131 -5.86 11.11 27.01
C ILE A 131 -5.72 11.36 28.50
N ASP A 132 -4.94 12.37 28.89
CA ASP A 132 -4.69 12.69 30.30
C ASP A 132 -5.98 13.11 31.04
N ALA A 133 -6.92 13.76 30.33
CA ALA A 133 -8.23 14.11 30.85
C ALA A 133 -9.25 12.96 30.81
N GLY A 134 -8.92 11.81 30.20
CA GLY A 134 -9.86 10.70 30.01
C GLY A 134 -11.02 11.01 29.06
N THR A 135 -10.87 12.02 28.20
CA THR A 135 -11.91 12.49 27.25
C THR A 135 -11.60 12.13 25.80
N ARG A 136 -10.51 11.38 25.55
CA ARG A 136 -10.16 10.92 24.21
C ARG A 136 -11.26 10.03 23.64
N ASP A 137 -11.64 10.33 22.40
CA ASP A 137 -12.48 9.46 21.60
C ASP A 137 -11.66 8.28 21.05
N GLU A 138 -12.19 7.07 21.20
CA GLU A 138 -11.61 5.83 20.67
C GLU A 138 -11.95 5.68 19.17
N GLY A 139 -11.70 6.74 18.38
CA GLY A 139 -12.21 6.86 17.01
C GLY A 139 -11.63 5.88 15.99
N ALA A 140 -10.58 5.12 16.34
CA ALA A 140 -10.03 4.08 15.46
C ALA A 140 -10.92 2.81 15.54
N PRO A 141 -11.49 2.31 14.43
CA PRO A 141 -12.42 1.16 14.49
C PRO A 141 -11.73 -0.16 14.88
N PHE A 142 -10.40 -0.22 14.83
CA PHE A 142 -9.60 -1.37 15.24
C PHE A 142 -8.77 -1.09 16.48
N MET A 143 -8.43 -2.18 17.16
CA MET A 143 -7.38 -2.27 18.17
C MET A 143 -6.29 -3.19 17.65
N VAL A 144 -5.06 -2.99 18.11
CA VAL A 144 -3.97 -3.93 17.86
C VAL A 144 -3.66 -4.72 19.12
N VAL A 145 -3.70 -6.04 19.00
CA VAL A 145 -3.33 -6.97 20.07
C VAL A 145 -1.98 -7.58 19.73
N ASP A 146 -0.98 -7.32 20.56
CA ASP A 146 0.33 -7.98 20.46
C ASP A 146 0.34 -9.28 21.27
N VAL A 147 0.34 -10.41 20.58
CA VAL A 147 0.37 -11.73 21.21
C VAL A 147 1.80 -12.25 21.27
N ALA A 148 2.38 -12.31 22.47
CA ALA A 148 3.71 -12.86 22.68
C ALA A 148 3.84 -14.29 22.10
N PRO A 149 4.98 -14.67 21.50
CA PRO A 149 5.12 -15.96 20.81
C PRO A 149 4.73 -17.17 21.67
N ALA A 150 5.09 -17.15 22.95
CA ALA A 150 4.79 -18.22 23.90
C ALA A 150 3.28 -18.39 24.17
N LYS A 151 2.50 -17.31 24.02
CA LYS A 151 1.04 -17.27 24.25
C LYS A 151 0.23 -17.61 23.00
N VAL A 152 0.85 -17.73 21.83
CA VAL A 152 0.18 -18.15 20.60
C VAL A 152 -0.08 -19.66 20.68
N ASP A 153 -1.35 -20.06 20.59
CA ASP A 153 -1.75 -21.47 20.52
C ASP A 153 -1.89 -21.92 19.06
N ARG A 154 -2.71 -21.21 18.28
CA ARG A 154 -2.96 -21.53 16.88
C ARG A 154 -3.17 -20.25 16.06
N VAL A 155 -2.65 -20.26 14.83
CA VAL A 155 -2.87 -19.19 13.84
C VAL A 155 -3.49 -19.81 12.59
N VAL A 156 -4.56 -19.21 12.09
CA VAL A 156 -5.16 -19.53 10.79
C VAL A 156 -5.16 -18.24 9.99
N GLY A 157 -4.27 -18.16 9.00
CA GLY A 157 -4.23 -17.05 8.05
C GLY A 157 -4.89 -17.43 6.73
N HIS A 158 -5.48 -16.46 6.04
CA HIS A 158 -6.10 -16.65 4.75
C HIS A 158 -5.30 -16.05 3.57
N PRO A 159 -5.48 -16.58 2.34
CA PRO A 159 -4.88 -16.02 1.14
C PRO A 159 -5.23 -14.54 0.93
N PRO A 160 -4.37 -13.76 0.26
CA PRO A 160 -4.59 -12.31 0.03
C PRO A 160 -5.97 -11.97 -0.53
N GLN A 161 -6.48 -12.75 -1.49
CA GLN A 161 -7.78 -12.50 -2.13
C GLN A 161 -8.95 -12.58 -1.13
N ARG A 162 -8.87 -13.44 -0.11
CA ARG A 162 -9.90 -13.52 0.92
C ARG A 162 -9.76 -12.40 1.94
N ARG A 163 -8.53 -12.05 2.31
CA ARG A 163 -8.27 -10.92 3.22
C ARG A 163 -8.73 -9.60 2.60
N ALA A 164 -8.56 -9.41 1.29
CA ALA A 164 -9.08 -8.26 0.55
C ALA A 164 -10.61 -8.13 0.65
N VAL A 165 -11.35 -9.24 0.69
CA VAL A 165 -12.81 -9.23 0.93
C VAL A 165 -13.14 -8.74 2.34
N ALA A 166 -12.43 -9.21 3.37
CA ALA A 166 -12.64 -8.74 4.74
C ALA A 166 -12.30 -7.24 4.87
N GLN A 167 -11.17 -6.81 4.32
CA GLN A 167 -10.73 -5.41 4.33
C GLN A 167 -11.75 -4.49 3.65
N ALA A 168 -12.21 -4.85 2.46
CA ALA A 168 -13.24 -4.09 1.76
C ALA A 168 -14.57 -4.07 2.54
N ALA A 169 -14.95 -5.17 3.18
CA ALA A 169 -16.15 -5.24 4.02
C ALA A 169 -16.07 -4.34 5.25
N TRP A 170 -14.92 -4.30 5.92
CA TRP A 170 -14.68 -3.38 7.04
C TRP A 170 -14.75 -1.92 6.59
N ARG A 171 -14.10 -1.55 5.47
CA ARG A 171 -14.16 -0.18 4.92
C ARG A 171 -15.57 0.23 4.52
N ALA A 172 -16.34 -0.70 3.96
CA ALA A 172 -17.73 -0.47 3.55
C ALA A 172 -18.73 -0.47 4.73
N GLY A 173 -18.25 -0.59 5.97
CA GLY A 173 -19.10 -0.63 7.17
C GLY A 173 -20.07 -1.81 7.17
N VAL A 174 -19.66 -2.96 6.61
CA VAL A 174 -20.47 -4.18 6.64
C VAL A 174 -20.54 -4.71 8.07
N ALA A 175 -21.72 -5.10 8.51
CA ALA A 175 -21.92 -5.66 9.84
C ALA A 175 -21.36 -7.10 9.94
N ASP A 176 -20.91 -7.46 11.14
CA ASP A 176 -20.55 -8.83 11.52
C ASP A 176 -19.57 -9.54 10.57
N VAL A 177 -18.59 -8.80 10.03
CA VAL A 177 -17.58 -9.34 9.10
C VAL A 177 -16.85 -10.55 9.68
N GLU A 178 -16.58 -10.53 10.99
CA GLU A 178 -15.83 -11.56 11.68
C GLU A 178 -16.56 -12.90 11.76
N SER A 179 -17.89 -12.92 11.64
CA SER A 179 -18.72 -14.12 11.74
C SER A 179 -19.34 -14.55 10.41
N ARG A 180 -18.92 -13.98 9.29
CA ARG A 180 -19.48 -14.25 7.96
C ARG A 180 -18.49 -14.94 7.04
N SER A 181 -19.04 -15.75 6.12
CA SER A 181 -18.22 -16.42 5.11
C SER A 181 -17.72 -15.44 4.06
N ALA A 182 -16.57 -15.73 3.47
CA ALA A 182 -15.98 -14.93 2.41
C ALA A 182 -16.92 -14.78 1.20
N ALA A 183 -17.67 -15.84 0.86
CA ALA A 183 -18.64 -15.81 -0.23
C ALA A 183 -19.81 -14.84 0.04
N SER A 184 -20.35 -14.86 1.27
CA SER A 184 -21.43 -13.95 1.68
C SER A 184 -20.98 -12.48 1.64
N LEU A 185 -19.79 -12.20 2.16
CA LEU A 185 -19.21 -10.86 2.15
C LEU A 185 -18.95 -10.37 0.72
N ALA A 186 -18.37 -11.20 -0.14
CA ALA A 186 -18.12 -10.85 -1.54
C ALA A 186 -19.42 -10.55 -2.30
N GLN A 187 -20.49 -11.31 -2.05
CA GLN A 187 -21.80 -11.05 -2.65
C GLN A 187 -22.37 -9.70 -2.20
N GLU A 188 -22.23 -9.34 -0.93
CA GLU A 188 -22.70 -8.06 -0.41
C GLU A 188 -21.87 -6.89 -0.94
N LEU A 189 -20.55 -7.01 -0.99
CA LEU A 189 -19.68 -6.00 -1.58
C LEU A 189 -20.04 -5.74 -3.04
N LYS A 190 -20.32 -6.79 -3.81
CA LYS A 190 -20.82 -6.67 -5.18
C LYS A 190 -22.14 -5.91 -5.26
N LYS A 191 -23.09 -6.18 -4.34
CA LYS A 191 -24.37 -5.44 -4.26
C LYS A 191 -24.16 -3.95 -3.92
N ARG A 192 -23.15 -3.64 -3.11
CA ARG A 192 -22.78 -2.27 -2.73
C ARG A 192 -21.85 -1.58 -3.74
N ASN A 193 -21.50 -2.25 -4.84
CA ASN A 193 -20.53 -1.79 -5.84
C ASN A 193 -19.15 -1.41 -5.23
N VAL A 194 -18.71 -2.16 -4.22
CA VAL A 194 -17.40 -1.99 -3.58
C VAL A 194 -16.44 -3.04 -4.12
N ALA A 195 -15.32 -2.59 -4.69
CA ALA A 195 -14.26 -3.48 -5.16
C ALA A 195 -13.39 -3.98 -4.00
N ALA A 196 -13.13 -5.29 -3.97
CA ALA A 196 -12.09 -5.86 -3.12
C ALA A 196 -10.74 -5.65 -3.83
N VAL A 197 -9.91 -4.76 -3.28
CA VAL A 197 -8.57 -4.48 -3.78
C VAL A 197 -7.57 -5.14 -2.83
N ASP A 198 -6.59 -5.84 -3.39
CA ASP A 198 -5.48 -6.40 -2.63
C ASP A 198 -4.47 -5.29 -2.32
N ASP A 199 -4.78 -4.48 -1.30
CA ASP A 199 -3.89 -3.44 -0.76
C ASP A 199 -3.69 -3.72 0.74
N ALA A 200 -2.53 -4.30 1.06
CA ALA A 200 -2.17 -4.70 2.42
C ALA A 200 -2.11 -3.53 3.41
N ASP A 201 -1.95 -2.30 2.90
CA ASP A 201 -1.76 -1.11 3.71
C ASP A 201 -3.09 -0.41 4.06
N GLU A 202 -4.21 -0.72 3.38
CA GLU A 202 -5.52 -0.09 3.65
C GLU A 202 -6.01 -0.29 5.09
N LEU A 203 -5.67 -1.42 5.70
CA LEU A 203 -6.05 -1.67 7.09
C LEU A 203 -5.24 -0.80 8.07
N LEU A 204 -4.02 -0.40 7.70
CA LEU A 204 -3.13 0.35 8.58
C LEU A 204 -3.67 1.75 8.88
N ASP A 205 -4.47 2.31 7.97
CA ASP A 205 -5.16 3.60 8.14
C ASP A 205 -6.26 3.54 9.23
N LEU A 206 -6.72 2.34 9.58
CA LEU A 206 -7.80 2.11 10.54
C LEU A 206 -7.29 1.76 11.95
N LEU A 207 -5.96 1.77 12.13
CA LEU A 207 -5.31 1.43 13.39
C LEU A 207 -5.08 2.69 14.25
N PRO A 208 -5.05 2.54 15.59
CA PRO A 208 -4.64 3.63 16.47
C PRO A 208 -3.15 3.97 16.26
N PRO A 209 -2.71 5.18 16.66
CA PRO A 209 -1.29 5.53 16.74
C PRO A 209 -0.49 4.48 17.52
N ARG A 210 0.66 4.08 16.96
CA ARG A 210 1.60 3.15 17.61
C ARG A 210 3.00 3.72 17.61
N ARG A 211 3.81 3.27 18.57
CA ARG A 211 5.21 3.61 18.63
C ARG A 211 5.94 3.06 17.41
N GLU A 212 6.71 3.92 16.76
CA GLU A 212 7.57 3.55 15.65
C GLU A 212 9.02 3.39 16.15
N ASN A 213 9.69 2.34 15.71
CA ASN A 213 11.14 2.24 15.90
C ASN A 213 11.87 3.33 15.09
N ASP A 214 13.16 3.54 15.38
CA ASP A 214 13.92 4.64 14.76
C ASP A 214 14.09 4.49 13.24
N ALA A 215 14.08 3.26 12.71
CA ALA A 215 14.15 3.01 11.27
C ALA A 215 12.84 3.40 10.58
N ALA A 216 11.69 3.07 11.18
CA ALA A 216 10.38 3.48 10.71
C ALA A 216 10.21 5.01 10.79
N TRP A 217 10.70 5.63 11.87
CA TRP A 217 10.71 7.09 11.98
C TRP A 217 11.59 7.76 10.91
N ALA A 218 12.79 7.23 10.65
CA ALA A 218 13.65 7.75 9.59
C ALA A 218 13.00 7.62 8.20
N ALA A 219 12.31 6.51 7.94
CA ALA A 219 11.52 6.34 6.73
C ALA A 219 10.38 7.35 6.61
N ARG A 220 9.67 7.62 7.70
CA ARG A 220 8.63 8.65 7.76
C ARG A 220 9.20 10.03 7.46
N LYS A 221 10.30 10.41 8.11
CA LYS A 221 10.99 11.68 7.83
C LYS A 221 11.34 11.79 6.35
N ALA A 222 11.87 10.73 5.76
CA ALA A 222 12.22 10.68 4.34
C ALA A 222 11.02 10.94 3.41
N ILE A 223 9.86 10.35 3.69
CA ILE A 223 8.63 10.53 2.89
C ILE A 223 8.13 11.98 2.96
N VAL A 224 8.13 12.57 4.17
CA VAL A 224 7.70 13.97 4.36
C VAL A 224 8.68 14.95 3.72
N GLU A 225 9.99 14.76 3.91
CA GLU A 225 11.01 15.62 3.31
C GLU A 225 11.01 15.51 1.78
N TYR A 226 10.70 14.34 1.22
CA TYR A 226 10.52 14.17 -0.22
C TYR A 226 9.41 15.09 -0.76
N GLN A 227 8.31 15.24 -0.03
CA GLN A 227 7.21 16.15 -0.43
C GLN A 227 7.54 17.62 -0.18
N HIS A 228 8.09 17.95 1.00
CA HIS A 228 8.14 19.32 1.50
C HIS A 228 9.49 20.02 1.30
N ARG A 229 10.57 19.28 1.03
CA ARG A 229 11.91 19.84 0.80
C ARG A 229 12.32 19.69 -0.66
N LYS A 230 12.75 18.49 -1.03
CA LYS A 230 13.38 18.23 -2.34
C LYS A 230 13.07 16.82 -2.79
N PRO A 231 12.12 16.64 -3.73
CA PRO A 231 11.92 15.33 -4.34
C PRO A 231 13.16 14.95 -5.15
N LEU A 232 13.59 13.70 -5.01
CA LEU A 232 14.65 13.11 -5.82
C LEU A 232 14.12 11.82 -6.42
N ASP A 233 14.02 11.81 -7.74
CA ASP A 233 13.49 10.70 -8.52
C ASP A 233 14.56 10.17 -9.46
N PHE A 234 14.66 8.85 -9.56
CA PHE A 234 15.47 8.16 -10.54
C PHE A 234 14.59 7.30 -11.45
N GLN A 235 14.90 7.26 -12.74
CA GLN A 235 14.17 6.46 -13.71
C GLN A 235 15.15 5.74 -14.64
N GLY A 236 14.81 4.52 -15.06
CA GLY A 236 15.62 3.81 -16.03
C GLY A 236 15.23 2.36 -16.25
N THR A 237 16.14 1.61 -16.85
CA THR A 237 15.97 0.21 -17.27
C THR A 237 17.25 -0.57 -16.99
N GLY A 238 17.10 -1.85 -16.63
CA GLY A 238 18.23 -2.70 -16.25
C GLY A 238 19.00 -2.14 -15.04
N GLY A 239 20.30 -1.90 -15.24
CA GLY A 239 21.20 -1.32 -14.24
C GLY A 239 21.45 0.19 -14.40
N LEU A 240 20.88 0.81 -15.42
CA LEU A 240 21.05 2.23 -15.72
C LEU A 240 19.91 3.03 -15.09
N LEU A 241 20.25 4.01 -14.25
CA LEU A 241 19.30 4.91 -13.61
C LEU A 241 19.76 6.35 -13.80
N LEU A 242 18.81 7.19 -14.24
CA LEU A 242 19.01 8.61 -14.45
C LEU A 242 18.14 9.41 -13.50
N LYS A 243 18.62 10.58 -13.09
CA LYS A 243 17.80 11.52 -12.35
C LYS A 243 16.66 12.03 -13.23
N ALA A 244 15.42 11.91 -12.75
CA ALA A 244 14.26 12.39 -13.49
C ALA A 244 14.23 13.92 -13.53
N GLY A 245 13.79 14.49 -14.65
CA GLY A 245 13.67 15.94 -14.84
C GLY A 245 14.99 16.67 -15.17
N GLU A 246 16.13 15.97 -15.15
CA GLU A 246 17.39 16.53 -15.63
C GLU A 246 17.43 16.50 -17.16
N LYS A 247 17.62 17.67 -17.80
CA LYS A 247 17.79 17.73 -19.26
C LYS A 247 19.11 17.03 -19.60
N LEU A 248 19.02 15.93 -20.35
CA LEU A 248 20.19 15.25 -20.90
C LEU A 248 21.01 16.23 -21.73
N GLN A 249 22.18 16.60 -21.24
CA GLN A 249 23.15 17.35 -22.05
C GLN A 249 23.54 16.47 -23.25
N ALA A 250 23.60 17.05 -24.45
CA ALA A 250 23.78 16.31 -25.71
C ALA A 250 25.01 15.36 -25.70
N ALA A 251 26.08 15.73 -25.00
CA ALA A 251 27.28 14.90 -24.84
C ALA A 251 27.06 13.65 -23.97
N ASN A 252 26.21 13.75 -22.93
CA ASN A 252 25.82 12.60 -22.10
C ASN A 252 24.69 11.80 -22.74
N GLY A 253 23.83 12.42 -23.53
CA GLY A 253 22.74 11.77 -24.26
C GLY A 253 23.23 10.74 -25.26
N ALA A 254 24.27 11.03 -26.05
CA ALA A 254 24.83 10.07 -27.00
C ALA A 254 25.44 8.85 -26.31
N LYS A 255 26.18 9.05 -25.21
CA LYS A 255 26.77 7.97 -24.42
C LYS A 255 25.70 7.14 -23.71
N LEU A 256 24.63 7.78 -23.23
CA LEU A 256 23.48 7.11 -22.62
C LEU A 256 22.67 6.30 -23.62
N ILE A 257 22.43 6.84 -24.81
CA ILE A 257 21.81 6.09 -25.91
C ILE A 257 22.69 4.89 -26.28
N GLN A 258 24.01 5.05 -26.30
CA GLN A 258 24.95 3.96 -26.57
C GLN A 258 24.94 2.88 -25.47
N GLU A 259 24.90 3.26 -24.20
CA GLU A 259 24.75 2.34 -23.06
C GLU A 259 23.36 1.67 -23.04
N LEU A 260 22.30 2.41 -23.37
CA LEU A 260 20.94 1.88 -23.51
C LEU A 260 20.89 0.84 -24.64
N ILE A 261 21.43 1.17 -25.82
CA ILE A 261 21.57 0.25 -26.96
C ILE A 261 22.40 -0.97 -26.57
N GLN A 262 23.51 -0.82 -25.84
CA GLN A 262 24.33 -1.95 -25.38
C GLN A 262 23.59 -2.84 -24.38
N SER A 263 22.82 -2.25 -23.45
CA SER A 263 22.00 -3.00 -22.49
C SER A 263 20.81 -3.73 -23.15
N LEU A 264 20.23 -3.15 -24.20
CA LEU A 264 19.19 -3.77 -25.02
C LEU A 264 19.80 -4.82 -25.99
N ALA A 265 21.05 -4.62 -26.43
CA ALA A 265 21.79 -5.57 -27.24
C ALA A 265 22.30 -6.78 -26.43
N GLY A 266 22.25 -6.71 -25.09
CA GLY A 266 22.59 -7.83 -24.19
C GLY A 266 21.63 -9.02 -24.22
N GLY A 267 20.62 -9.02 -25.11
CA GLY A 267 19.77 -10.17 -25.41
C GLY A 267 18.49 -9.85 -26.17
N SER A 268 17.94 -8.64 -26.05
CA SER A 268 16.60 -8.32 -26.54
C SER A 268 16.56 -7.79 -27.98
N LEU A 269 17.64 -7.18 -28.49
CA LEU A 269 17.70 -6.73 -29.89
C LEU A 269 17.87 -7.90 -30.87
N GLN A 270 18.63 -8.94 -30.49
CA GLN A 270 18.83 -10.15 -31.31
C GLN A 270 17.53 -10.96 -31.43
N ASP A 271 16.75 -11.07 -30.35
CA ASP A 271 15.41 -11.69 -30.34
C ASP A 271 14.36 -10.89 -31.14
N LEU A 272 14.61 -9.62 -31.41
CA LEU A 272 13.78 -8.75 -32.26
C LEU A 272 14.15 -8.84 -33.76
N LEU A 273 15.41 -9.21 -34.04
CA LEU A 273 15.96 -9.33 -35.39
C LEU A 273 15.86 -10.76 -35.95
N ASP A 274 15.74 -11.77 -35.09
CA ASP A 274 15.48 -13.16 -35.45
C ASP A 274 14.30 -13.70 -34.62
N PRO A 275 13.06 -13.74 -35.14
CA PRO A 275 11.96 -14.40 -34.43
C PRO A 275 12.25 -15.91 -34.36
N PRO A 276 12.47 -16.52 -33.18
CA PRO A 276 12.84 -17.92 -33.13
C PRO A 276 11.62 -18.78 -33.47
N ALA A 277 11.78 -19.59 -34.52
CA ALA A 277 10.91 -20.71 -34.79
C ALA A 277 10.90 -21.68 -33.59
N GLY A 278 9.81 -21.61 -32.82
CA GLY A 278 9.26 -22.72 -32.04
C GLY A 278 10.21 -23.48 -31.11
N LYS A 279 10.68 -22.86 -30.02
CA LYS A 279 10.98 -23.60 -28.78
C LYS A 279 10.55 -22.79 -27.55
N PRO A 280 9.73 -23.36 -26.64
CA PRO A 280 9.32 -22.68 -25.42
C PRO A 280 10.53 -22.58 -24.48
N ALA A 281 11.05 -21.37 -24.29
CA ALA A 281 12.00 -21.07 -23.24
C ALA A 281 11.30 -21.26 -21.89
N ARG A 282 11.82 -22.20 -21.10
CA ARG A 282 11.42 -22.49 -19.73
C ARG A 282 11.61 -21.21 -18.89
N PRO A 283 10.62 -20.78 -18.09
CA PRO A 283 10.75 -19.57 -17.28
C PRO A 283 11.90 -19.78 -16.28
N ALA A 284 12.90 -18.90 -16.32
CA ALA A 284 13.93 -18.84 -15.31
C ALA A 284 13.28 -18.39 -13.99
N THR A 285 12.87 -19.39 -13.21
CA THR A 285 12.58 -19.23 -11.79
C THR A 285 13.86 -18.79 -11.08
N GLY A 286 13.87 -17.57 -10.54
CA GLY A 286 14.74 -17.24 -9.39
C GLY A 286 16.00 -16.43 -9.64
N SER A 287 16.11 -15.61 -10.69
CA SER A 287 17.16 -14.58 -10.72
C SER A 287 16.81 -13.46 -9.72
N ALA A 288 17.39 -13.53 -8.52
CA ALA A 288 17.49 -12.40 -7.61
C ALA A 288 18.08 -11.20 -8.39
N PRO A 289 17.48 -10.00 -8.34
CA PRO A 289 17.92 -8.91 -9.19
C PRO A 289 19.32 -8.46 -8.81
N ALA A 290 19.99 -7.76 -9.73
CA ALA A 290 21.24 -7.03 -9.52
C ALA A 290 21.10 -5.84 -8.52
N ASP A 291 20.35 -6.03 -7.43
CA ASP A 291 19.79 -5.03 -6.53
C ASP A 291 20.84 -4.14 -5.84
N GLY A 292 22.08 -4.64 -5.66
CA GLY A 292 23.09 -3.91 -4.91
C GLY A 292 23.78 -2.77 -5.66
N LYS A 293 24.02 -2.92 -6.97
CA LYS A 293 24.89 -1.98 -7.71
C LYS A 293 24.19 -0.66 -8.01
N TRP A 294 22.96 -0.70 -8.50
CA TRP A 294 22.22 0.52 -8.82
C TRP A 294 21.94 1.32 -7.55
N LEU A 295 21.57 0.63 -6.45
CA LEU A 295 21.25 1.26 -5.17
C LEU A 295 22.47 2.00 -4.62
N ALA A 296 23.66 1.41 -4.69
CA ALA A 296 24.89 2.08 -4.26
C ALA A 296 25.17 3.37 -5.05
N THR A 297 24.93 3.37 -6.38
CA THR A 297 25.13 4.54 -7.23
C THR A 297 24.15 5.66 -6.87
N VAL A 298 22.85 5.38 -6.84
CA VAL A 298 21.85 6.43 -6.57
C VAL A 298 21.90 6.92 -5.12
N SER A 299 22.30 6.05 -4.18
CA SER A 299 22.49 6.42 -2.77
C SER A 299 23.63 7.43 -2.58
N LYS A 300 24.70 7.34 -3.39
CA LYS A 300 25.78 8.34 -3.36
C LYS A 300 25.29 9.70 -3.82
N THR A 301 24.53 9.75 -4.92
CA THR A 301 23.91 10.99 -5.41
C THR A 301 22.95 11.57 -4.39
N ALA A 302 22.09 10.73 -3.81
CA ALA A 302 21.14 11.14 -2.77
C ALA A 302 21.85 11.73 -1.53
N ALA A 303 22.94 11.10 -1.08
CA ALA A 303 23.76 11.61 0.02
C ALA A 303 24.43 12.95 -0.32
N ALA A 304 24.93 13.11 -1.54
CA ALA A 304 25.54 14.37 -2.00
C ALA A 304 24.52 15.51 -2.11
N GLU A 305 23.24 15.18 -2.36
CA GLU A 305 22.14 16.15 -2.45
C GLU A 305 21.45 16.44 -1.10
N ASP A 306 21.97 15.90 0.01
CA ASP A 306 21.40 16.01 1.37
C ASP A 306 19.90 15.66 1.45
N VAL A 307 19.48 14.64 0.69
CA VAL A 307 18.12 14.10 0.82
C VAL A 307 18.08 12.92 1.80
N SER A 308 16.95 12.76 2.46
CA SER A 308 16.69 11.65 3.39
C SER A 308 16.00 10.46 2.72
N GLY A 309 15.44 10.65 1.52
CA GLY A 309 14.83 9.62 0.71
C GLY A 309 14.79 9.96 -0.77
N PHE A 310 14.58 8.95 -1.60
CA PHE A 310 14.40 9.10 -3.04
C PHE A 310 13.50 8.01 -3.60
N ARG A 311 12.89 8.31 -4.74
CA ARG A 311 12.09 7.35 -5.50
C ARG A 311 12.89 6.80 -6.67
N VAL A 312 12.67 5.54 -6.99
CA VAL A 312 13.23 4.89 -8.19
C VAL A 312 12.09 4.24 -8.96
N THR A 313 12.07 4.42 -10.28
CA THR A 313 11.19 3.71 -11.21
C THR A 313 12.03 2.95 -12.22
N ARG A 314 11.87 1.64 -12.28
CA ARG A 314 12.58 0.73 -13.19
C ARG A 314 11.58 0.11 -14.15
N VAL A 315 11.91 0.11 -15.43
CA VAL A 315 11.10 -0.52 -16.47
C VAL A 315 11.84 -1.76 -16.96
N GLU A 316 11.15 -2.91 -16.94
CA GLU A 316 11.60 -4.15 -17.53
C GLU A 316 10.61 -4.58 -18.62
N GLN A 317 11.13 -4.89 -19.81
CA GLN A 317 10.31 -5.27 -20.96
C GLN A 317 10.66 -6.69 -21.37
N ASN A 318 9.64 -7.53 -21.51
CA ASN A 318 9.75 -8.86 -22.07
C ASN A 318 9.05 -8.87 -23.43
N ILE A 319 9.85 -8.77 -24.48
CA ILE A 319 9.36 -8.65 -25.86
C ILE A 319 8.64 -9.92 -26.29
N ALA A 320 9.22 -11.09 -26.01
CA ALA A 320 8.65 -12.40 -26.35
C ALA A 320 7.28 -12.64 -25.70
N ALA A 321 7.10 -12.17 -24.46
CA ALA A 321 5.85 -12.30 -23.72
C ALA A 321 4.87 -11.12 -23.91
N SER A 322 5.20 -10.13 -24.75
CA SER A 322 4.44 -8.88 -24.89
C SER A 322 4.12 -8.22 -23.54
N ARG A 323 5.09 -8.21 -22.62
CA ARG A 323 4.87 -7.75 -21.24
C ARG A 323 5.80 -6.61 -20.87
N VAL A 324 5.23 -5.62 -20.20
CA VAL A 324 5.98 -4.57 -19.51
C VAL A 324 5.76 -4.71 -18.01
N GLU A 325 6.84 -4.62 -17.24
CA GLU A 325 6.81 -4.52 -15.79
C GLU A 325 7.44 -3.19 -15.38
N VAL A 326 6.70 -2.38 -14.63
CA VAL A 326 7.19 -1.13 -14.05
C VAL A 326 7.26 -1.31 -12.55
N GLU A 327 8.48 -1.37 -12.03
CA GLU A 327 8.76 -1.40 -10.61
C GLU A 327 9.00 0.02 -10.10
N THR A 328 8.36 0.39 -9.00
CA THR A 328 8.67 1.62 -8.29
C THR A 328 9.04 1.30 -6.85
N ARG A 329 10.10 1.94 -6.34
CA ARG A 329 10.59 1.79 -4.97
C ARG A 329 10.76 3.17 -4.35
N PHE A 330 10.47 3.28 -3.06
CA PHE A 330 10.89 4.41 -2.24
C PHE A 330 11.96 3.95 -1.27
N VAL A 331 13.10 4.63 -1.28
CA VAL A 331 14.28 4.29 -0.48
C VAL A 331 14.52 5.41 0.51
N ALA A 332 14.74 5.05 1.78
CA ALA A 332 15.05 5.98 2.85
C ALA A 332 16.42 5.70 3.46
N ARG A 333 17.09 6.77 3.92
CA ARG A 333 18.30 6.68 4.73
C ARG A 333 17.92 6.40 6.18
N LEU A 334 18.42 5.30 6.72
CA LEU A 334 18.16 4.87 8.10
C LEU A 334 19.19 5.45 9.09
N PRO A 335 18.95 5.34 10.42
CA PRO A 335 19.85 5.90 11.43
C PRO A 335 21.28 5.35 11.38
N ASP A 336 21.46 4.09 10.95
CA ASP A 336 22.77 3.46 10.72
C ASP A 336 23.49 3.99 9.46
N GLY A 337 22.88 4.93 8.74
CA GLY A 337 23.37 5.48 7.48
C GLY A 337 23.09 4.59 6.27
N SER A 338 22.51 3.40 6.44
CA SER A 338 22.15 2.51 5.34
C SER A 338 20.93 3.03 4.59
N TRP A 339 20.89 2.75 3.28
CA TRP A 339 19.73 3.04 2.43
C TRP A 339 18.91 1.78 2.26
N ARG A 340 17.62 1.82 2.61
CA ARG A 340 16.73 0.66 2.49
C ARG A 340 15.45 1.03 1.77
N THR A 341 14.94 0.08 0.99
CA THR A 341 13.61 0.18 0.40
C THR A 341 12.58 0.06 1.51
N VAL A 342 11.75 1.09 1.66
CA VAL A 342 10.69 1.15 2.69
C VAL A 342 9.30 0.98 2.09
N TRP A 343 9.20 1.11 0.77
CA TRP A 343 7.99 0.82 0.01
C TRP A 343 8.36 0.38 -1.41
N GLN A 344 7.59 -0.55 -1.98
CA GLN A 344 7.75 -1.01 -3.37
C GLN A 344 6.41 -1.42 -3.98
N HIS A 345 6.27 -1.22 -5.28
CA HIS A 345 5.14 -1.70 -6.07
C HIS A 345 5.60 -2.12 -7.46
N VAL A 346 4.98 -3.16 -8.02
CA VAL A 346 5.24 -3.63 -9.38
C VAL A 346 3.92 -3.64 -10.15
N GLU A 347 3.88 -2.86 -11.21
CA GLU A 347 2.76 -2.84 -12.15
C GLU A 347 3.11 -3.62 -13.41
N LYS A 348 2.15 -4.39 -13.93
CA LYS A 348 2.34 -5.17 -15.16
C LYS A 348 1.32 -4.78 -16.21
N ALA A 349 1.78 -4.51 -17.42
CA ALA A 349 0.94 -4.22 -18.57
C ALA A 349 1.22 -5.19 -19.73
N ASP A 350 0.16 -5.52 -20.45
CA ASP A 350 0.20 -6.36 -21.65
C ASP A 350 0.29 -5.45 -22.89
N ALA A 351 1.42 -5.49 -23.60
CA ALA A 351 1.69 -4.70 -24.80
C ALA A 351 0.98 -5.24 -26.05
N SER A 352 0.35 -6.42 -26.01
CA SER A 352 -0.44 -6.89 -27.16
C SER A 352 -1.80 -6.18 -27.27
N LYS A 353 -2.26 -5.54 -26.18
CA LYS A 353 -3.54 -4.85 -26.12
C LYS A 353 -3.43 -3.44 -26.71
N PRO A 354 -4.31 -3.05 -27.65
CA PRO A 354 -4.31 -1.71 -28.21
C PRO A 354 -4.70 -0.67 -27.16
N ARG A 355 -4.06 0.50 -27.24
CA ARG A 355 -4.29 1.66 -26.36
C ARG A 355 -4.32 2.94 -27.18
N GLU A 356 -5.41 3.14 -27.93
CA GLU A 356 -5.50 4.17 -28.97
C GLU A 356 -5.06 5.56 -28.50
N ASP A 357 -5.54 6.02 -27.34
CA ASP A 357 -5.18 7.34 -26.80
C ASP A 357 -3.68 7.48 -26.52
N ALA A 358 -3.09 6.47 -25.86
CA ALA A 358 -1.66 6.49 -25.50
C ALA A 358 -0.76 6.29 -26.73
N GLU A 359 -1.15 5.43 -27.67
CA GLU A 359 -0.45 5.23 -28.94
C GLU A 359 -0.44 6.51 -29.77
N GLN A 360 -1.58 7.23 -29.85
CA GLN A 360 -1.66 8.52 -30.54
C GLN A 360 -0.78 9.58 -29.85
N GLN A 361 -0.80 9.64 -28.52
CA GLN A 361 0.05 10.57 -27.77
C GLN A 361 1.54 10.35 -28.07
N ILE A 362 1.99 9.09 -28.09
CA ILE A 362 3.38 8.73 -28.42
C ILE A 362 3.74 9.13 -29.86
N LEU A 363 2.86 8.84 -30.82
CA LEU A 363 3.08 9.20 -32.22
C LEU A 363 3.07 10.72 -32.48
N GLN A 364 2.48 11.50 -31.58
CA GLN A 364 2.45 12.96 -31.64
C GLN A 364 3.61 13.61 -30.88
N ASP A 365 4.36 12.85 -30.08
CA ASP A 365 5.50 13.37 -29.34
C ASP A 365 6.64 13.81 -30.28
N PRO A 366 7.13 15.07 -30.20
CA PRO A 366 8.18 15.57 -31.09
C PRO A 366 9.50 14.78 -31.03
N GLN A 367 9.88 14.27 -29.85
CA GLN A 367 11.11 13.49 -29.69
C GLN A 367 10.96 12.10 -30.29
N VAL A 368 9.78 11.49 -30.12
CA VAL A 368 9.47 10.19 -30.73
C VAL A 368 9.41 10.31 -32.24
N ARG A 369 8.78 11.36 -32.78
CA ARG A 369 8.77 11.62 -34.23
C ARG A 369 10.18 11.76 -34.79
N ALA A 370 11.02 12.56 -34.16
CA ALA A 370 12.41 12.74 -34.58
C ALA A 370 13.19 11.41 -34.56
N ALA A 371 12.98 10.57 -33.53
CA ALA A 371 13.59 9.25 -33.46
C ALA A 371 13.06 8.29 -34.54
N LEU A 372 11.74 8.27 -34.78
CA LEU A 372 11.12 7.44 -35.82
C LEU A 372 11.54 7.87 -37.23
N ASP A 373 11.69 9.16 -37.49
CA ASP A 373 12.15 9.68 -38.77
C ASP A 373 13.61 9.30 -39.04
N LEU A 374 14.46 9.34 -37.99
CA LEU A 374 15.84 8.85 -38.07
C LEU A 374 15.88 7.35 -38.41
N VAL A 375 15.10 6.53 -37.69
CA VAL A 375 14.99 5.08 -37.90
C VAL A 375 14.52 4.76 -39.33
N LYS A 376 13.50 5.47 -39.83
CA LYS A 376 13.03 5.37 -41.23
C LYS A 376 14.11 5.77 -42.23
N SER A 377 14.87 6.84 -41.97
CA SER A 377 15.92 7.31 -42.88
C SER A 377 17.10 6.35 -43.03
N VAL A 378 17.35 5.49 -42.02
CA VAL A 378 18.41 4.47 -42.04
C VAL A 378 17.91 3.14 -42.63
N GLY A 379 16.61 3.03 -42.93
CA GLY A 379 16.00 1.82 -43.51
C GLY A 379 15.89 0.64 -42.56
N ILE A 380 16.11 0.86 -41.27
CA ILE A 380 16.02 -0.16 -40.22
C ILE A 380 14.65 0.01 -39.56
N GLY A 381 13.65 -0.80 -39.91
CA GLY A 381 12.35 -0.75 -39.23
C GLY A 381 11.15 -0.91 -40.17
N GLY A 382 10.48 -2.06 -40.15
CA GLY A 382 9.18 -2.23 -40.80
C GLY A 382 8.05 -1.54 -40.03
N GLU A 383 6.93 -1.22 -40.69
CA GLU A 383 5.75 -0.59 -40.05
C GLU A 383 5.26 -1.38 -38.82
N GLU A 384 5.34 -2.72 -38.87
CA GLU A 384 4.97 -3.59 -37.74
C GLU A 384 5.92 -3.46 -36.54
N GLN A 385 7.21 -3.20 -36.76
CA GLN A 385 8.18 -2.99 -35.66
C GLN A 385 7.95 -1.63 -34.98
N VAL A 386 7.62 -0.60 -35.77
CA VAL A 386 7.23 0.71 -35.24
C VAL A 386 5.94 0.59 -34.42
N LYS A 387 4.94 -0.10 -34.96
CA LYS A 387 3.67 -0.33 -34.26
C LYS A 387 3.85 -1.12 -32.96
N LEU A 388 4.70 -2.16 -32.97
CA LEU A 388 5.04 -2.91 -31.77
C LEU A 388 5.73 -2.01 -30.73
N ALA A 389 6.72 -1.22 -31.13
CA ALA A 389 7.42 -0.30 -30.23
C ALA A 389 6.46 0.75 -29.61
N VAL A 390 5.54 1.29 -30.41
CA VAL A 390 4.50 2.22 -29.94
C VAL A 390 3.58 1.55 -28.92
N ARG A 391 3.17 0.28 -29.14
CA ARG A 391 2.37 -0.49 -28.17
C ARG A 391 3.11 -0.76 -26.87
N PHE A 392 4.40 -1.09 -26.93
CA PHE A 392 5.24 -1.24 -25.74
C PHE A 392 5.39 0.09 -24.98
N GLY A 393 5.57 1.19 -25.70
CA GLY A 393 5.58 2.54 -25.13
C GLY A 393 4.25 2.85 -24.43
N ALA A 394 3.12 2.56 -25.08
CA ALA A 394 1.79 2.79 -24.52
C ALA A 394 1.53 1.94 -23.27
N ALA A 395 1.91 0.66 -23.30
CA ALA A 395 1.85 -0.22 -22.13
C ALA A 395 2.75 0.27 -20.98
N THR A 396 3.94 0.79 -21.30
CA THR A 396 4.86 1.37 -20.31
C THR A 396 4.24 2.62 -19.68
N MET A 397 3.66 3.53 -20.47
CA MET A 397 3.00 4.73 -19.96
C MET A 397 1.82 4.42 -19.04
N GLU A 398 0.99 3.44 -19.41
CA GLU A 398 -0.12 2.98 -18.55
C GLU A 398 0.40 2.40 -17.22
N ALA A 399 1.35 1.46 -17.30
CA ALA A 399 1.93 0.84 -16.12
C ALA A 399 2.62 1.86 -15.20
N GLN A 400 3.33 2.82 -15.79
CA GLN A 400 3.98 3.91 -15.04
C GLN A 400 2.94 4.82 -14.37
N LYS A 401 1.88 5.22 -15.08
CA LYS A 401 0.81 6.05 -14.49
C LYS A 401 0.12 5.35 -13.31
N SER A 402 -0.12 4.04 -13.43
CA SER A 402 -0.67 3.23 -12.34
C SER A 402 0.31 3.14 -11.16
N ALA A 403 1.59 2.84 -11.43
CA ALA A 403 2.64 2.80 -10.41
C ALA A 403 2.83 4.15 -9.69
N ASP A 404 2.81 5.26 -10.42
CA ASP A 404 2.84 6.63 -9.88
C ASP A 404 1.63 6.88 -8.96
N SER A 405 0.44 6.51 -9.42
CA SER A 405 -0.79 6.66 -8.62
C SER A 405 -0.71 5.88 -7.31
N ARG A 406 -0.16 4.67 -7.33
CA ARG A 406 0.07 3.86 -6.11
C ARG A 406 1.07 4.49 -5.17
N PHE A 407 2.18 5.02 -5.68
CA PHE A 407 3.17 5.71 -4.85
C PHE A 407 2.58 6.95 -4.20
N TYR A 408 1.85 7.79 -4.95
CA TYR A 408 1.25 9.00 -4.39
C TYR A 408 0.17 8.69 -3.36
N GLN A 409 -0.64 7.64 -3.57
CA GLN A 409 -1.57 7.17 -2.54
C GLN A 409 -0.83 6.78 -1.25
N PHE A 410 0.26 6.01 -1.35
CA PHE A 410 1.08 5.64 -0.19
C PHE A 410 1.68 6.86 0.51
N ARG A 411 2.29 7.78 -0.25
CA ARG A 411 2.88 9.02 0.27
C ARG A 411 1.83 9.86 0.98
N ASP A 412 0.68 10.09 0.35
CA ASP A 412 -0.36 10.97 0.86
C ASP A 412 -0.99 10.41 2.15
N ARG A 413 -1.10 9.08 2.28
CA ARG A 413 -1.45 8.44 3.56
C ARG A 413 -0.45 8.83 4.66
N CYS A 414 0.85 8.74 4.39
CA CYS A 414 1.92 9.10 5.35
C CYS A 414 2.00 10.61 5.63
N LEU A 415 1.48 11.45 4.73
CA LEU A 415 1.38 12.90 4.91
C LEU A 415 0.11 13.33 5.63
N SER A 416 -0.90 12.46 5.72
CA SER A 416 -2.15 12.80 6.41
C SER A 416 -1.95 13.00 7.92
N ARG A 417 -1.08 12.18 8.54
CA ARG A 417 -0.70 12.23 9.94
C ARG A 417 0.70 11.66 10.15
N LEU A 418 1.46 12.20 11.10
CA LEU A 418 2.80 11.69 11.42
C LEU A 418 2.82 10.43 12.29
N ASP A 419 1.67 9.97 12.78
CA ASP A 419 1.52 8.72 13.57
C ASP A 419 0.81 7.59 12.79
N GLY A 420 0.56 7.76 11.48
CA GLY A 420 -0.09 6.74 10.65
C GLY A 420 0.17 6.90 9.14
N PRO A 421 -0.08 5.87 8.31
CA PRO A 421 -0.19 4.45 8.67
C PRO A 421 1.12 3.90 9.25
N VAL A 422 1.08 2.79 9.99
CA VAL A 422 2.27 2.19 10.62
C VAL A 422 3.28 1.75 9.56
N LEU A 423 4.49 2.33 9.57
CA LEU A 423 5.56 1.91 8.67
C LEU A 423 6.33 0.72 9.24
N ARG A 424 6.41 -0.36 8.47
CA ARG A 424 7.06 -1.60 8.90
C ARG A 424 8.47 -1.69 8.37
N VAL A 425 9.33 -0.86 8.94
CA VAL A 425 10.76 -0.90 8.67
C VAL A 425 11.43 -1.68 9.79
N PRO A 426 12.09 -2.82 9.52
CA PRO A 426 12.82 -3.56 10.53
C PRO A 426 13.92 -2.68 11.16
N PRO A 427 14.21 -2.86 12.47
CA PRO A 427 15.28 -2.10 13.11
C PRO A 427 16.63 -2.36 12.41
N THR A 428 17.50 -1.36 12.46
CA THR A 428 18.89 -1.49 12.06
C THR A 428 19.65 -2.32 13.10
N LYS A 429 20.64 -3.09 12.66
CA LYS A 429 21.44 -3.95 13.57
C LYS A 429 22.44 -3.14 14.37
#